data_AF-A0A1F5F5F8-F1
#
_entry.id   AF-A0A1F5F5F8-F1
#
_cell.length_a   1.000
_cell.length_b   1.000
_cell.length_c   1.000
_cell.angle_alpha   90.00
_cell.angle_beta   90.00
_cell.angle_gamma   90.00
#
_symmetry.space_group_name_H-M   'P 1'
#
loop_
_entity.id
_entity.type
_entity.pdbx_description
1 polymer ?
#
loop_
_entity_poly.entity_id
_entity_poly.type
_entity_poly.pdbx_seq_one_letter_code
_entity_poly.pdbx_strand_id
1 'polypeptide(L)'
;MESMRVQELVLAEEIGFAGNISDVAFQAFNGETDARFYSWRMMLCHTSLDELTDSFTANYDGNTPEVVCTADPLSITCQTDDWVAMPNFSDFAYDGEDNLLIEYQWQLDNSLDVYTWTWATEIQRILYNKKLDEDTGFSEPLMHRLRLTLEPEQAVVGTSWGVIKAGI
;
A
#
# COMPACT_ATOMS: atom_id res chain seq x y z
N MET A 1 6.85 -4.42 21.58
CA MET A 1 6.01 -4.92 20.47
C MET A 1 6.81 -4.67 19.22
N GLU A 2 7.01 -5.67 18.37
CA GLU A 2 7.65 -5.43 17.07
C GLU A 2 6.72 -4.53 16.26
N SER A 3 7.29 -3.62 15.48
CA SER A 3 6.53 -2.70 14.65
C SER A 3 6.98 -2.81 13.21
N MET A 4 6.17 -2.30 12.30
CA MET A 4 6.52 -2.23 10.91
C MET A 4 5.98 -0.93 10.32
N ARG A 5 6.79 -0.34 9.46
CA ARG A 5 6.46 0.81 8.63
C ARG A 5 6.86 0.48 7.21
N VAL A 6 5.96 0.64 6.27
CA VAL A 6 6.19 0.36 4.85
C VAL A 6 5.67 1.50 4.00
N GLN A 7 6.44 1.93 3.03
CA GLN A 7 6.01 2.78 1.93
C GLN A 7 6.08 2.00 0.62
N GLU A 8 5.05 2.16 -0.21
CA GLU A 8 4.97 1.64 -1.57
C GLU A 8 4.72 2.75 -2.57
N LEU A 9 5.47 2.74 -3.67
CA LEU A 9 5.28 3.65 -4.79
C LEU A 9 4.46 2.96 -5.89
N VAL A 10 3.34 3.57 -6.28
CA VAL A 10 2.54 3.19 -7.44
C VAL A 10 2.71 4.28 -8.50
N LEU A 11 3.11 3.92 -9.72
CA LEU A 11 3.31 4.93 -10.75
C LEU A 11 1.97 5.38 -11.35
N ALA A 12 1.87 6.66 -11.70
CA ALA A 12 0.69 7.26 -12.29
C ALA A 12 0.27 6.56 -13.58
N GLU A 13 1.23 6.14 -14.40
CA GLU A 13 0.98 5.38 -15.64
C GLU A 13 0.34 4.01 -15.39
N GLU A 14 0.48 3.44 -14.19
CA GLU A 14 -0.09 2.15 -13.81
C GLU A 14 -1.52 2.27 -13.29
N ILE A 15 -1.86 3.44 -12.75
CA ILE A 15 -3.24 3.79 -12.34
C ILE A 15 -4.01 4.27 -13.56
N GLY A 16 -3.44 5.21 -14.31
CA GLY A 16 -3.86 5.62 -15.66
C GLY A 16 -5.02 6.61 -15.73
N PHE A 17 -5.62 7.02 -14.61
CA PHE A 17 -6.71 7.99 -14.57
C PHE A 17 -6.90 8.62 -13.17
N ALA A 18 -7.56 9.78 -13.15
CA ALA A 18 -7.96 10.48 -11.93
C ALA A 18 -9.26 9.89 -11.35
N GLY A 19 -9.46 9.99 -10.03
CA GLY A 19 -10.68 9.51 -9.38
C GLY A 19 -10.55 9.43 -7.86
N ASN A 20 -11.62 9.02 -7.19
CA ASN A 20 -11.56 8.79 -5.75
C ASN A 20 -11.16 7.35 -5.48
N ILE A 21 -9.99 7.13 -4.88
CA ILE A 21 -9.59 5.80 -4.38
C ILE A 21 -10.43 5.50 -3.14
N SER A 22 -11.26 4.46 -3.19
CA SER A 22 -12.18 4.04 -2.12
C SER A 22 -11.74 2.77 -1.39
N ASP A 23 -10.73 2.06 -1.89
CA ASP A 23 -10.10 0.92 -1.20
C ASP A 23 -8.69 0.64 -1.73
N VAL A 24 -7.87 0.00 -0.89
CA VAL A 24 -6.60 -0.63 -1.26
C VAL A 24 -6.64 -2.06 -0.75
N ALA A 25 -6.38 -3.04 -1.62
CA ALA A 25 -6.36 -4.45 -1.25
C ALA A 25 -5.04 -5.12 -1.65
N PHE A 26 -4.55 -6.04 -0.83
CA PHE A 26 -3.34 -6.82 -1.12
C PHE A 26 -3.68 -8.26 -1.46
N GLN A 27 -2.99 -8.84 -2.45
CA GLN A 27 -3.19 -10.26 -2.78
C GLN A 27 -2.36 -11.15 -1.84
N ALA A 28 -3.02 -11.99 -1.06
CA ALA A 28 -2.36 -12.92 -0.14
C ALA A 28 -1.59 -14.02 -0.89
N PHE A 29 -0.33 -14.23 -0.52
CA PHE A 29 0.54 -15.29 -1.05
C PHE A 29 0.21 -16.66 -0.43
N ASN A 30 -0.16 -16.67 0.84
CA ASN A 30 -0.56 -17.84 1.59
C ASN A 30 -1.87 -17.56 2.36
N GLY A 31 -2.53 -18.62 2.81
CA GLY A 31 -3.64 -18.47 3.74
C GLY A 31 -3.14 -18.18 5.16
N GLU A 32 -3.90 -17.41 5.91
CA GLU A 32 -3.63 -17.07 7.30
C GLU A 32 -4.93 -17.00 8.11
N THR A 33 -4.86 -17.24 9.41
CA THR A 33 -6.01 -17.23 10.31
C THR A 33 -5.71 -16.40 11.55
N ASP A 34 -6.56 -15.41 11.82
CA ASP A 34 -6.47 -14.54 13.01
C ASP A 34 -5.10 -13.83 13.16
N ALA A 35 -4.50 -13.37 12.05
CA ALA A 35 -3.35 -12.46 12.13
C ALA A 35 -3.80 -11.10 12.66
N ARG A 36 -3.09 -10.54 13.64
CA ARG A 36 -3.50 -9.31 14.34
C ARG A 36 -2.42 -8.23 14.28
N PHE A 37 -2.80 -7.10 13.71
CA PHE A 37 -1.96 -5.93 13.52
C PHE A 37 -2.55 -4.75 14.30
N TYR A 38 -1.91 -4.38 15.39
CA TYR A 38 -2.37 -3.32 16.29
C TYR A 38 -1.92 -1.95 15.81
N SER A 39 -2.67 -0.92 16.19
CA SER A 39 -2.43 0.46 15.77
C SER A 39 -2.22 0.58 14.26
N TRP A 40 -2.98 -0.20 13.48
CA TRP A 40 -2.92 -0.18 12.03
C TRP A 40 -3.31 1.20 11.53
N ARG A 41 -2.48 1.76 10.65
CA ARG A 41 -2.74 3.03 9.99
C ARG A 41 -2.21 2.95 8.57
N MET A 42 -3.07 3.26 7.60
CA MET A 42 -2.71 3.46 6.20
C MET A 42 -2.92 4.92 5.81
N MET A 43 -1.97 5.46 5.06
CA MET A 43 -1.97 6.80 4.52
C MET A 43 -1.68 6.78 3.02
N LEU A 44 -2.31 7.70 2.30
CA LEU A 44 -2.04 7.96 0.90
C LEU A 44 -1.49 9.38 0.73
N CYS A 45 -0.62 9.56 -0.26
CA CYS A 45 -0.06 10.85 -0.60
C CYS A 45 0.34 10.88 -2.08
N HIS A 46 0.08 11.99 -2.78
CA HIS A 46 0.70 12.25 -4.08
C HIS A 46 2.20 12.49 -3.90
N THR A 47 3.00 12.09 -4.88
CA THR A 47 4.44 12.34 -4.93
C THR A 47 4.90 12.48 -6.37
N SER A 48 5.86 13.39 -6.63
CA SER A 48 6.47 13.51 -7.96
C SER A 48 7.65 12.56 -8.17
N LEU A 49 7.99 11.75 -7.17
CA LEU A 49 9.10 10.81 -7.25
C LEU A 49 8.77 9.61 -8.14
N ASP A 50 9.67 9.30 -9.06
CA ASP A 50 9.62 8.08 -9.88
C ASP A 50 10.27 6.86 -9.20
N GLU A 51 11.00 7.07 -8.09
CA GLU A 51 11.66 6.02 -7.32
C GLU A 51 11.74 6.43 -5.85
N LEU A 52 11.56 5.47 -4.93
CA LEU A 52 11.69 5.74 -3.50
C LEU A 52 13.15 6.01 -3.12
N THR A 53 13.33 7.01 -2.26
CA THR A 53 14.57 7.19 -1.50
C THR A 53 14.58 6.31 -0.26
N ASP A 54 15.67 6.33 0.49
CA ASP A 54 15.77 5.65 1.78
C ASP A 54 15.11 6.40 2.94
N SER A 55 14.60 7.63 2.74
CA SER A 55 13.93 8.43 3.76
C SER A 55 12.40 8.45 3.59
N PHE A 56 11.69 7.99 4.62
CA PHE A 56 10.24 8.01 4.67
C PHE A 56 9.67 9.43 4.52
N THR A 57 10.28 10.42 5.20
CA THR A 57 9.82 11.81 5.12
C THR A 57 10.11 12.43 3.75
N ALA A 58 11.29 12.14 3.18
CA ALA A 58 11.63 12.67 1.86
C ALA A 58 10.70 12.13 0.76
N ASN A 59 10.22 10.90 0.89
CA ASN A 59 9.34 10.27 -0.11
C ASN A 59 7.97 10.95 -0.25
N TYR A 60 7.51 11.67 0.78
CA TYR A 60 6.32 12.52 0.70
C TYR A 60 6.51 13.75 -0.20
N ASP A 61 7.73 14.07 -0.61
CA ASP A 61 8.03 15.15 -1.55
C ASP A 61 7.45 16.52 -1.13
N GLY A 62 7.44 16.76 0.19
CA GLY A 62 6.88 17.98 0.79
C GLY A 62 5.35 18.00 0.92
N ASN A 63 4.65 16.98 0.43
CA ASN A 63 3.21 16.82 0.60
C ASN A 63 2.87 16.29 2.01
N THR A 64 1.60 16.43 2.40
CA THR A 64 1.09 15.92 3.68
C THR A 64 0.28 14.65 3.43
N PRO A 65 0.66 13.49 4.01
CA PRO A 65 -0.12 12.27 3.86
C PRO A 65 -1.51 12.35 4.50
N GLU A 66 -2.50 11.82 3.80
CA GLU A 66 -3.87 11.69 4.27
C GLU A 66 -4.08 10.30 4.87
N VAL A 67 -4.64 10.23 6.08
CA VAL A 67 -4.98 8.94 6.71
C VAL A 67 -6.26 8.42 6.09
N VAL A 68 -6.18 7.27 5.43
CA VAL A 68 -7.31 6.67 4.71
C VAL A 68 -7.92 5.47 5.43
N CYS A 69 -7.18 4.79 6.30
CA CYS A 69 -7.68 3.63 7.04
C CYS A 69 -6.98 3.53 8.40
N THR A 70 -7.76 3.22 9.44
CA THR A 70 -7.23 2.87 10.77
C THR A 70 -7.99 1.67 11.35
N ALA A 71 -7.29 0.84 12.12
CA ALA A 71 -7.87 -0.29 12.83
C ALA A 71 -7.04 -0.67 14.07
N ASP A 72 -7.68 -1.21 15.11
CA ASP A 72 -6.99 -1.65 16.33
C ASP A 72 -7.74 -2.80 17.03
N PRO A 73 -7.33 -4.08 16.80
CA PRO A 73 -6.43 -4.52 15.76
C PRO A 73 -7.10 -4.58 14.37
N LEU A 74 -6.31 -4.47 13.31
CA LEU A 74 -6.65 -5.07 12.03
C LEU A 74 -6.50 -6.59 12.15
N SER A 75 -7.62 -7.32 12.00
CA SER A 75 -7.64 -8.78 12.04
C SER A 75 -7.78 -9.34 10.63
N ILE A 76 -6.84 -10.17 10.20
CA ILE A 76 -6.85 -10.77 8.86
C ILE A 76 -7.06 -12.28 8.97
N THR A 77 -8.01 -12.78 8.19
CA THR A 77 -8.17 -14.20 7.87
C THR A 77 -8.39 -14.29 6.37
N CYS A 78 -7.52 -15.02 5.68
CA CYS A 78 -7.51 -15.12 4.23
C CYS A 78 -7.09 -16.52 3.78
N GLN A 79 -7.43 -16.86 2.55
CA GLN A 79 -6.87 -17.98 1.82
C GLN A 79 -5.78 -17.49 0.86
N THR A 80 -5.01 -18.42 0.32
CA THR A 80 -4.08 -18.11 -0.79
C THR A 80 -4.84 -17.48 -1.95
N ASP A 81 -4.25 -16.42 -2.52
CA ASP A 81 -4.79 -15.61 -3.62
C ASP A 81 -6.00 -14.73 -3.28
N ASP A 82 -6.49 -14.73 -2.03
CA ASP A 82 -7.52 -13.77 -1.61
C ASP A 82 -6.99 -12.33 -1.71
N TRP A 83 -7.89 -11.42 -2.07
CA TRP A 83 -7.62 -10.00 -1.99
C TRP A 83 -8.12 -9.45 -0.66
N VAL A 84 -7.19 -9.03 0.19
CA VAL A 84 -7.49 -8.50 1.52
C VAL A 84 -7.69 -6.99 1.42
N ALA A 85 -8.95 -6.56 1.37
CA ALA A 85 -9.37 -5.16 1.37
C ALA A 85 -9.16 -4.49 2.74
N MET A 86 -8.90 -3.19 2.75
CA MET A 86 -8.70 -2.44 3.99
C MET A 86 -10.04 -1.99 4.58
N PRO A 87 -10.27 -2.19 5.89
CA PRO A 87 -11.55 -1.85 6.50
C PRO A 87 -11.71 -0.33 6.69
N ASN A 88 -12.97 0.15 6.66
CA ASN A 88 -13.32 1.55 6.97
C ASN A 88 -12.49 2.58 6.19
N PHE A 89 -12.20 2.28 4.92
CA PHE A 89 -11.42 3.16 4.05
C PHE A 89 -12.19 4.46 3.78
N SER A 90 -11.54 5.61 3.95
CA SER A 90 -12.07 6.90 3.52
C SER A 90 -11.50 7.26 2.16
N ASP A 91 -12.36 7.76 1.27
CA ASP A 91 -11.97 8.15 -0.08
C ASP A 91 -10.76 9.09 -0.09
N PHE A 92 -9.85 8.86 -1.05
CA PHE A 92 -8.72 9.73 -1.35
C PHE A 92 -8.84 10.25 -2.79
N ALA A 93 -8.81 11.57 -2.97
CA ALA A 93 -8.93 12.19 -4.28
C ALA A 93 -7.60 12.09 -5.04
N TYR A 94 -7.49 11.13 -5.95
CA TYR A 94 -6.34 10.93 -6.80
C TYR A 94 -6.45 11.78 -8.09
N ASP A 95 -5.35 12.42 -8.49
CA ASP A 95 -5.34 13.46 -9.53
C ASP A 95 -5.12 12.89 -10.95
N GLY A 96 -4.65 11.65 -11.05
CA GLY A 96 -4.34 10.98 -12.31
C GLY A 96 -3.04 11.47 -12.97
N GLU A 97 -2.24 12.29 -12.30
CA GLU A 97 -1.00 12.86 -12.83
C GLU A 97 0.22 12.49 -11.98
N ASP A 98 0.14 12.68 -10.66
CA ASP A 98 1.23 12.37 -9.74
C ASP A 98 1.30 10.87 -9.42
N ASN A 99 2.48 10.37 -9.03
CA ASN A 99 2.60 9.01 -8.52
C ASN A 99 1.93 8.93 -7.13
N LEU A 100 1.50 7.72 -6.74
CA LEU A 100 0.85 7.49 -5.46
C LEU A 100 1.81 6.80 -4.49
N LEU A 101 2.03 7.44 -3.34
CA LEU A 101 2.72 6.87 -2.20
C LEU A 101 1.69 6.29 -1.23
N ILE A 102 1.81 4.99 -0.95
CA ILE A 102 1.00 4.28 0.05
C ILE A 102 1.91 4.00 1.24
N GLU A 103 1.63 4.60 2.40
CA GLU A 103 2.31 4.23 3.65
C GLU A 103 1.37 3.45 4.54
N TYR A 104 1.82 2.33 5.10
CA TYR A 104 1.09 1.61 6.13
C TYR A 104 2.01 1.14 7.24
N GLN A 105 1.46 1.15 8.46
CA GLN A 105 2.22 0.89 9.67
C GLN A 105 1.39 0.15 10.71
N TRP A 106 2.06 -0.67 11.52
CA TRP A 106 1.42 -1.47 12.56
C TRP A 106 2.39 -1.93 13.65
N GLN A 107 1.82 -2.54 14.69
CA GLN A 107 2.51 -3.29 15.72
C GLN A 107 2.02 -4.74 15.74
N LEU A 108 2.94 -5.70 15.78
CA LEU A 108 2.65 -7.14 15.77
C LEU A 108 2.38 -7.65 17.19
N ASP A 109 1.28 -8.38 17.36
CA ASP A 109 0.91 -8.98 18.66
C ASP A 109 1.17 -10.50 18.73
N ASN A 110 0.71 -11.26 17.73
CA ASN A 110 0.72 -12.73 17.78
C ASN A 110 1.76 -13.41 16.89
N SER A 111 2.75 -12.65 16.40
CA SER A 111 3.85 -13.15 15.56
C SER A 111 3.41 -13.85 14.26
N LEU A 112 2.18 -13.64 13.81
CA LEU A 112 1.70 -14.08 12.50
C LEU A 112 2.00 -13.01 11.44
N ASP A 113 2.44 -13.47 10.27
CA ASP A 113 2.71 -12.64 9.10
C ASP A 113 1.69 -12.96 8.02
N VAL A 114 1.11 -11.93 7.40
CA VAL A 114 0.33 -12.10 6.16
C VAL A 114 1.27 -11.82 5.01
N TYR A 115 1.74 -12.88 4.33
CA TYR A 115 2.57 -12.70 3.15
C TYR A 115 1.71 -12.29 1.97
N THR A 116 2.17 -11.30 1.24
CA THR A 116 1.54 -10.81 0.02
C THR A 116 2.36 -11.23 -1.18
N TRP A 117 1.71 -11.47 -2.30
CA TRP A 117 2.43 -11.67 -3.55
C TRP A 117 3.22 -10.41 -3.88
N THR A 118 4.40 -10.58 -4.44
CA THR A 118 5.23 -9.50 -4.97
C THR A 118 5.59 -9.75 -6.42
N TRP A 119 6.11 -8.70 -7.06
CA TRP A 119 6.77 -8.78 -8.36
C TRP A 119 8.01 -7.91 -8.34
N ALA A 120 8.98 -8.25 -9.19
CA ALA A 120 10.23 -7.50 -9.31
C ALA A 120 10.04 -6.28 -10.21
N THR A 121 10.57 -5.14 -9.77
CA THR A 121 10.56 -3.87 -10.48
C THR A 121 11.99 -3.47 -10.88
N GLU A 122 12.13 -2.49 -11.77
CA GLU A 122 13.46 -1.97 -12.15
C GLU A 122 13.93 -0.82 -11.25
N ILE A 123 13.03 -0.30 -10.41
CA ILE A 123 13.22 0.86 -9.53
C ILE A 123 12.81 0.52 -8.09
N GLN A 124 13.38 1.19 -7.09
CA GLN A 124 12.97 1.03 -5.69
C GLN A 124 11.49 1.45 -5.51
N ARG A 125 10.64 0.50 -5.16
CA ARG A 125 9.20 0.74 -4.95
C ARG A 125 8.68 0.34 -3.59
N ILE A 126 9.48 -0.36 -2.78
CA ILE A 126 9.21 -0.61 -1.37
C ILE A 126 10.31 0.06 -0.54
N LEU A 127 9.93 0.74 0.54
CA LEU A 127 10.80 1.14 1.64
C LEU A 127 10.19 0.62 2.94
N TYR A 128 10.96 -0.09 3.77
CA TYR A 128 10.44 -0.59 5.04
C TYR A 128 11.42 -0.46 6.21
N ASN A 129 10.88 -0.40 7.43
CA ASN A 129 11.64 -0.50 8.68
C ASN A 129 10.81 -1.20 9.75
N LYS A 130 11.48 -1.96 10.62
CA LYS A 130 10.87 -2.65 11.78
C LYS A 130 10.65 -1.73 13.00
N LYS A 131 10.77 -0.41 12.79
CA LYS A 131 10.60 0.64 13.80
C LYS A 131 9.82 1.81 13.19
N LEU A 132 8.82 2.30 13.91
CA LEU A 132 7.94 3.38 13.45
C LEU A 132 8.61 4.76 13.50
N ASP A 133 9.58 4.94 14.39
CA ASP A 133 10.22 6.22 14.71
C ASP A 133 11.49 6.50 13.89
N GLU A 134 11.93 5.54 13.06
CA GLU A 134 13.04 5.74 12.15
C GLU A 134 12.58 6.50 10.90
N ASP A 135 13.37 7.49 10.50
CA ASP A 135 13.12 8.23 9.25
C ASP A 135 13.69 7.51 8.03
N THR A 136 14.60 6.55 8.21
CA THR A 136 15.19 5.78 7.11
C THR A 136 14.83 4.31 7.16
N GLY A 137 14.96 3.60 6.03
CA GLY A 137 14.62 2.19 5.92
C GLY A 137 15.47 1.42 4.91
N PHE A 138 15.06 0.18 4.64
CA PHE A 138 15.61 -0.65 3.58
C PHE A 138 14.73 -0.54 2.34
N SER A 139 15.31 -0.19 1.21
CA SER A 139 14.62 -0.12 -0.07
C SER A 139 14.80 -1.39 -0.89
N GLU A 140 13.75 -1.77 -1.63
CA GLU A 140 13.78 -2.93 -2.51
C GLU A 140 13.17 -2.62 -3.89
N PRO A 141 13.72 -3.19 -4.98
CA PRO A 141 13.16 -3.14 -6.32
C PRO A 141 12.08 -4.23 -6.47
N LEU A 142 11.12 -4.19 -5.56
CA LEU A 142 9.96 -5.06 -5.47
C LEU A 142 8.73 -4.21 -5.21
N MET A 143 7.55 -4.76 -5.50
CA MET A 143 6.28 -4.14 -5.15
C MET A 143 5.26 -5.23 -4.79
N HIS A 144 4.38 -4.95 -3.83
CA HIS A 144 3.32 -5.88 -3.50
C HIS A 144 2.24 -5.85 -4.59
N ARG A 145 1.56 -6.98 -4.77
CA ARG A 145 0.37 -7.05 -5.61
C ARG A 145 -0.77 -6.33 -4.92
N LEU A 146 -1.09 -5.15 -5.41
CA LEU A 146 -2.13 -4.30 -4.86
C LEU A 146 -3.26 -4.07 -5.84
N ARG A 147 -4.45 -3.81 -5.30
CA ARG A 147 -5.63 -3.42 -6.06
C ARG A 147 -6.16 -2.15 -5.45
N LEU A 148 -6.24 -1.10 -6.24
CA LEU A 148 -6.94 0.13 -5.90
C LEU A 148 -8.41 -0.04 -6.31
N THR A 149 -9.36 0.47 -5.57
CA THR A 149 -10.74 0.63 -6.06
C THR A 149 -10.96 2.11 -6.28
N LEU A 150 -11.39 2.51 -7.48
CA LEU A 150 -11.62 3.91 -7.83
C LEU A 150 -13.11 4.16 -8.13
N GLU A 151 -13.62 5.32 -7.73
CA GLU A 151 -15.00 5.75 -7.96
C GLU A 151 -15.07 6.92 -8.98
N PRO A 152 -15.97 6.85 -9.99
CA PRO A 152 -16.78 5.68 -10.33
C PRO A 152 -15.90 4.52 -10.79
N GLU A 153 -16.36 3.29 -10.54
CA GLU A 153 -15.66 2.08 -10.97
C GLU A 153 -15.31 2.13 -12.46
N GLN A 154 -14.00 2.15 -12.75
CA GLN A 154 -13.47 2.14 -14.10
C GLN A 154 -12.45 1.02 -14.24
N ALA A 155 -12.68 0.14 -15.21
CA ALA A 155 -11.72 -0.90 -15.56
C ALA A 155 -10.42 -0.25 -16.03
N VAL A 156 -9.29 -0.64 -15.45
CA VAL A 156 -7.99 -0.19 -15.96
C VAL A 156 -7.79 -0.74 -17.37
N VAL A 157 -7.19 0.08 -18.23
CA VAL A 157 -6.74 -0.33 -19.55
C VAL A 157 -5.79 -1.53 -19.39
N GLY A 158 -5.94 -2.59 -20.18
CA GLY A 158 -5.15 -3.84 -20.04
C GLY A 158 -3.62 -3.73 -20.20
N THR A 159 -3.08 -2.51 -20.24
CA THR A 159 -1.67 -2.13 -20.18
C THR A 159 -1.20 -1.73 -18.79
N SER A 160 -2.10 -1.47 -17.84
CA SER A 160 -1.72 -1.50 -16.43
C SER A 160 -1.23 -2.90 -16.14
N TRP A 161 0.04 -3.03 -15.78
CA TRP A 161 0.66 -4.29 -15.43
C TRP A 161 -0.34 -5.08 -14.59
N GLY A 162 -0.74 -6.28 -15.03
CA GLY A 162 -1.87 -7.06 -14.48
C GLY A 162 -1.77 -7.48 -13.01
N VAL A 163 -0.90 -6.80 -12.28
CA VAL A 163 -0.49 -6.88 -10.91
C VAL A 163 -1.07 -5.73 -10.06
N ILE A 164 -1.23 -4.53 -10.64
CA ILE A 164 -2.03 -3.44 -10.07
C ILE A 164 -3.40 -3.48 -10.75
N LYS A 165 -4.47 -3.65 -9.97
CA LYS A 165 -5.84 -3.67 -10.50
C LYS A 165 -6.58 -2.44 -10.00
N ALA A 166 -7.30 -1.73 -10.87
CA ALA A 166 -8.49 -1.03 -10.41
C ALA A 166 -9.63 -2.05 -10.29
N GLY A 167 -10.49 -1.91 -9.29
CA GLY A 167 -11.65 -2.79 -9.06
C GLY A 167 -12.55 -3.04 -10.29
N ILE A 168 -13.26 -4.16 -10.25
CA ILE A 168 -14.40 -4.56 -11.09
C ILE A 168 -15.59 -4.77 -10.17
#